data_AF-A0A9D4QY06-F1
#
_entry.id   AF-A0A9D4QY06-F1
#
_cell.length_a   1.000
_cell.length_b   1.000
_cell.length_c   1.000
_cell.angle_alpha   90.00
_cell.angle_beta   90.00
_cell.angle_gamma   90.00
#
_symmetry.space_group_name_H-M   'P 1'
#
loop_
_entity.id
_entity.type
_entity.pdbx_description
1 polymer ?
#
loop_
_entity_poly.entity_id
_entity_poly.type
_entity_poly.pdbx_seq_one_letter_code
_entity_poly.pdbx_strand_id
1 'polypeptide(L)'
;MDSYVQQFGRCGRDGSQAMALLLFNAKQCETIDQDMHAYMFNDTMCRRQMILDSYNGKPSGNLSKHLCCVICAKNCCCNEEDCSKYVHPIYVYDDTILNAYSSSSDSHHSDSDSDC
;
A
#
# COMPACT_ATOMS: atom_id res chain seq x y z
N MET A 1 -8.73 11.61 -5.38
CA MET A 1 -8.66 11.19 -3.96
C MET A 1 -9.97 10.55 -3.47
N ASP A 2 -11.10 11.20 -3.72
CA ASP A 2 -12.41 10.83 -3.17
C ASP A 2 -12.84 9.40 -3.45
N SER A 3 -12.68 8.94 -4.70
CA SER A 3 -13.02 7.57 -5.07
C SER A 3 -12.26 6.55 -4.23
N TYR A 4 -10.96 6.76 -4.00
CA TYR A 4 -10.16 5.86 -3.17
C TYR A 4 -10.69 5.79 -1.73
N VAL A 5 -10.97 6.95 -1.12
CA VAL A 5 -11.52 7.05 0.24
C VAL A 5 -12.87 6.35 0.36
N GLN A 6 -13.76 6.56 -0.61
CA GLN A 6 -15.06 5.91 -0.65
C GLN A 6 -14.94 4.38 -0.79
N GLN A 7 -13.97 3.87 -1.56
CA GLN A 7 -13.77 2.43 -1.72
C GLN A 7 -13.18 1.79 -0.45
N PHE A 8 -12.06 2.31 0.07
CA PHE A 8 -11.43 1.68 1.24
C PHE A 8 -12.22 1.91 2.53
N GLY A 9 -12.99 3.00 2.62
CA GLY A 9 -13.87 3.30 3.76
C GLY A 9 -14.99 2.30 3.98
N ARG A 10 -15.20 1.34 3.06
CA ARG A 10 -16.13 0.21 3.24
C ARG A 10 -15.56 -0.90 4.12
N CYS A 11 -14.25 -0.91 4.33
CA CYS A 11 -13.53 -1.90 5.13
C CYS A 11 -13.80 -1.69 6.64
N GLY A 12 -13.86 -2.77 7.44
CA GLY A 12 -13.95 -2.68 8.90
C GLY A 12 -15.26 -2.08 9.44
N ARG A 13 -16.38 -2.24 8.73
CA ARG A 13 -17.70 -1.70 9.13
C ARG A 13 -18.25 -2.34 10.41
N ASP A 14 -17.72 -3.50 10.79
CA ASP A 14 -17.96 -4.20 12.05
C ASP A 14 -17.17 -3.61 13.23
N GLY A 15 -16.29 -2.63 12.99
CA GLY A 15 -15.43 -2.02 14.00
C GLY A 15 -14.13 -2.80 14.26
N SER A 16 -13.94 -3.94 13.59
CA SER A 16 -12.70 -4.71 13.68
C SER A 16 -11.56 -4.03 12.92
N GLN A 17 -10.32 -4.28 13.33
CA GLN A 17 -9.14 -3.81 12.59
C GLN A 17 -9.18 -4.37 11.17
N ALA A 18 -8.97 -3.49 10.20
CA ALA A 18 -9.04 -3.84 8.79
C ALA A 18 -7.88 -3.23 8.00
N MET A 19 -7.62 -3.78 6.81
CA MET A 19 -6.48 -3.41 5.97
C MET A 19 -6.93 -2.94 4.60
N ALA A 20 -6.38 -1.81 4.17
CA ALA A 20 -6.50 -1.31 2.81
C ALA A 20 -5.14 -1.36 2.12
N LEU A 21 -5.01 -2.21 1.09
CA LEU A 21 -3.81 -2.31 0.26
C LEU A 21 -4.05 -1.59 -1.08
N LEU A 22 -3.17 -0.66 -1.42
CA LEU A 22 -3.17 0.02 -2.72
C LEU A 22 -1.97 -0.46 -3.53
N LEU A 23 -2.23 -1.17 -4.62
CA LEU A 23 -1.23 -1.57 -5.59
C LEU A 23 -1.24 -0.57 -6.74
N PHE A 24 -0.05 -0.11 -7.16
CA PHE A 24 0.08 0.81 -8.28
C PHE A 24 1.32 0.50 -9.10
N ASN A 25 1.26 0.80 -10.39
CA ASN A 25 2.41 0.82 -11.28
C ASN A 25 2.55 2.21 -11.92
N ALA A 26 3.76 2.56 -12.38
CA ALA A 26 4.04 3.89 -12.93
C ALA A 26 3.16 4.24 -14.15
N LYS A 27 2.83 3.27 -15.01
CA LYS A 27 1.97 3.49 -16.19
C LYS A 27 0.54 3.86 -15.81
N GLN A 28 0.03 3.33 -14.70
CA GLN A 28 -1.29 3.66 -14.15
C GLN A 28 -1.32 5.05 -13.50
N CYS A 29 -0.17 5.70 -13.30
CA CYS A 29 -0.07 7.00 -12.62
C CYS A 29 -0.26 8.19 -13.56
N GLU A 30 -0.30 8.00 -14.89
CA GLU A 30 -0.33 9.10 -15.87
C GLU A 30 -1.59 9.96 -15.80
N THR A 31 -2.70 9.41 -15.31
CA THR A 31 -4.02 10.08 -15.29
C THR A 31 -4.59 10.27 -13.88
N ILE A 32 -3.77 10.10 -12.84
CA ILE A 32 -4.26 10.14 -11.46
C ILE A 32 -4.32 11.57 -10.94
N ASP A 33 -5.29 11.82 -10.07
CA ASP A 33 -5.38 13.10 -9.36
C ASP A 33 -4.08 13.44 -8.64
N GLN A 34 -3.70 14.72 -8.64
CA GLN A 34 -2.49 15.21 -7.99
C GLN A 34 -2.40 14.81 -6.50
N ASP A 35 -3.52 14.83 -5.79
CA ASP A 35 -3.60 14.39 -4.39
C ASP A 35 -3.32 12.89 -4.24
N MET A 36 -3.81 12.06 -5.18
CA MET A 36 -3.48 10.63 -5.17
C MET A 36 -2.03 10.39 -5.53
N HIS A 37 -1.45 11.19 -6.43
CA HIS A 37 -0.04 11.11 -6.75
C HIS A 37 0.82 11.41 -5.51
N ALA A 38 0.55 12.52 -4.82
CA ALA A 38 1.21 12.84 -3.56
C ALA A 38 1.01 11.71 -2.52
N TYR A 39 -0.20 11.18 -2.39
CA TYR A 39 -0.49 10.06 -1.50
C TYR A 39 0.31 8.80 -1.88
N MET A 40 0.44 8.44 -3.14
CA MET A 40 1.12 7.20 -3.53
C MET A 40 2.63 7.25 -3.29
N PHE A 41 3.26 8.38 -3.64
CA PHE A 41 4.71 8.54 -3.55
C PHE A 41 5.21 9.02 -2.18
N ASN A 42 4.31 9.34 -1.24
CA ASN A 42 4.74 9.71 0.11
C ASN A 42 5.34 8.52 0.88
N ASP A 43 6.46 8.79 1.54
CA ASP A 43 7.25 7.85 2.34
C ASP A 43 7.47 8.34 3.79
N THR A 44 7.10 9.59 4.08
CA THR A 44 7.42 10.29 5.34
C THR A 44 6.20 10.60 6.20
N MET A 45 5.08 11.05 5.61
CA MET A 45 3.89 11.46 6.35
C MET A 45 2.94 10.28 6.65
N CYS A 46 2.21 10.36 7.77
CA CYS A 46 1.17 9.39 8.09
C CYS A 46 0.07 9.38 7.02
N ARG A 47 -0.31 8.20 6.53
CA ARG A 47 -1.37 8.04 5.51
C ARG A 47 -2.72 8.60 5.96
N ARG A 48 -3.12 8.39 7.23
CA ARG A 48 -4.36 8.97 7.78
C ARG A 48 -4.31 10.49 7.82
N GLN A 49 -3.14 11.06 8.15
CA GLN A 49 -2.96 12.51 8.18
C GLN A 49 -3.16 13.09 6.77
N MET A 50 -2.49 12.54 5.75
CA MET A 50 -2.65 12.97 4.37
C MET A 50 -4.11 12.93 3.90
N ILE A 51 -4.80 11.81 4.17
CA ILE A 51 -6.22 11.67 3.79
C ILE A 51 -7.05 12.76 4.47
N LEU A 52 -6.90 12.94 5.79
CA LEU A 52 -7.72 13.87 6.54
C LEU A 52 -7.41 15.33 6.20
N ASP A 53 -6.16 15.68 5.91
CA ASP A 53 -5.78 17.03 5.47
C ASP A 53 -6.50 17.45 4.19
N SER A 54 -6.69 16.52 3.24
CA SER A 54 -7.48 16.75 2.02
C SER A 54 -8.95 17.11 2.28
N TYR A 55 -9.47 16.81 3.48
CA TYR A 55 -10.84 17.14 3.90
C TYR A 55 -10.89 18.12 5.07
N ASN A 56 -9.81 18.88 5.31
CA ASN A 56 -9.68 19.81 6.44
C ASN A 56 -9.93 19.14 7.81
N GLY A 57 -9.69 17.83 7.90
CA GLY A 57 -9.83 17.02 9.10
C GLY A 57 -8.49 16.88 9.84
N LYS A 58 -8.55 16.28 11.03
CA LYS A 58 -7.37 15.91 11.81
C LYS A 58 -7.55 14.51 12.39
N PRO A 59 -6.51 13.66 12.41
CA PRO A 59 -6.61 12.35 13.03
C PRO A 59 -6.89 12.50 14.52
N SER A 60 -7.87 11.74 15.01
CA SER A 60 -8.14 11.60 16.43
C SER A 60 -6.99 10.86 17.12
N GLY A 61 -6.59 11.33 18.30
CA GLY A 61 -5.45 10.77 19.04
C GLY A 61 -5.73 9.39 19.64
N ASN A 62 -4.68 8.57 19.71
CA ASN A 62 -4.53 7.30 20.43
C ASN A 62 -4.71 5.98 19.65
N LEU A 63 -4.30 5.93 18.38
CA LEU A 63 -4.09 4.64 17.71
C LEU A 63 -2.63 4.17 17.85
N SER A 64 -2.43 2.90 18.20
CA SER A 64 -1.11 2.26 18.14
C SER A 64 -0.50 2.42 16.76
N LYS A 65 0.77 2.85 16.68
CA LYS A 65 1.42 3.19 15.41
C LYS A 65 1.49 2.00 14.44
N HIS A 66 1.67 0.77 14.93
CA HIS A 66 1.69 -0.45 14.10
C HIS A 66 0.33 -0.81 13.49
N LEU A 67 -0.78 -0.38 14.10
CA LEU A 67 -2.14 -0.53 13.55
C LEU A 67 -2.54 0.64 12.63
N CYS A 68 -1.69 1.66 12.53
CA CYS A 68 -2.01 2.87 11.80
C CYS A 68 -1.84 2.69 10.29
N CYS A 69 -0.60 2.75 9.81
CA CYS A 69 -0.26 2.57 8.42
C CYS A 69 1.19 2.12 8.32
N VAL A 70 1.65 1.71 7.14
CA VAL A 70 3.02 1.22 6.94
C VAL A 70 4.10 2.22 7.41
N ILE A 71 3.89 3.52 7.21
CA ILE A 71 4.85 4.57 7.61
C ILE A 71 4.91 4.73 9.13
N CYS A 72 3.76 4.71 9.81
CA CYS A 72 3.71 4.75 11.27
C CYS A 72 4.25 3.46 11.88
N ALA A 73 3.98 2.30 11.26
CA ALA A 73 4.41 1.00 11.74
C ALA A 73 5.93 0.88 11.81
N LYS A 74 6.66 1.39 10.80
CA LYS A 74 8.14 1.48 10.82
C LYS A 74 8.70 2.23 12.02
N ASN A 75 7.94 3.18 12.57
CA ASN A 75 8.33 4.04 13.68
C ASN A 75 7.58 3.67 14.98
N CYS A 76 7.03 2.46 15.05
CA CYS A 76 6.35 1.98 16.23
C CYS A 76 7.36 1.54 17.29
N CYS A 77 7.16 2.02 18.52
CA CYS A 77 8.01 1.71 19.67
C CYS A 77 7.17 1.24 20.86
N CYS A 78 5.96 0.73 20.62
CA CYS A 78 5.17 0.21 21.72
C CYS A 78 5.73 -1.17 22.10
N ASN A 79 5.97 -1.37 23.39
CA ASN A 79 6.42 -2.65 23.94
C ASN A 79 5.25 -3.61 24.19
N GLU A 80 4.13 -3.43 23.48
CA GLU A 80 2.95 -4.27 23.59
C GLU A 80 3.22 -5.64 22.96
N GLU A 81 2.68 -6.71 23.56
CA GLU A 81 2.81 -8.08 23.02
C GLU A 81 2.28 -8.21 21.59
N ASP A 82 1.31 -7.39 21.21
CA ASP A 82 0.73 -7.40 19.88
C ASP A 82 1.69 -6.83 18.83
N CYS A 83 2.60 -5.94 19.21
CA CYS A 83 3.56 -5.34 18.27
C CYS A 83 4.63 -6.32 17.81
N SER A 84 5.06 -7.24 18.68
CA SER A 84 6.03 -8.29 18.35
C SER A 84 5.42 -9.44 17.53
N LYS A 85 4.09 -9.61 17.61
CA LYS A 85 3.33 -10.62 16.85
C LYS A 85 2.77 -10.07 15.53
N TYR A 86 2.65 -8.74 15.40
CA TYR A 86 2.11 -8.10 14.21
C TYR A 86 3.15 -8.03 13.08
N VAL A 87 3.08 -9.00 12.16
CA VAL A 87 3.80 -8.92 10.88
C VAL A 87 2.89 -8.25 9.86
N HIS A 88 3.19 -6.99 9.50
CA HIS A 88 2.42 -6.32 8.45
C HIS A 88 2.57 -7.11 7.14
N PRO A 89 1.48 -7.43 6.40
CA PRO A 89 1.52 -8.27 5.20
C PRO A 89 2.50 -7.82 4.11
N ILE A 90 2.82 -6.53 4.06
CA ILE A 90 3.86 -5.99 3.16
C ILE A 90 5.26 -6.54 3.44
N TYR A 91 5.54 -6.98 4.67
CA TYR A 91 6.83 -7.55 5.08
C TYR A 91 6.85 -9.08 5.04
N VAL A 92 5.74 -9.71 4.65
CA VAL A 92 5.64 -11.18 4.50
C VAL A 92 6.17 -11.64 3.14
N TYR A 93 6.19 -10.76 2.15
CA TYR A 93 6.75 -11.01 0.83
C TYR A 93 8.20 -10.53 0.77
N ASP A 94 9.11 -11.40 1.19
CA ASP A 94 10.56 -11.26 1.05
C ASP A 94 11.00 -11.45 -0.43
N ASP A 95 12.16 -10.91 -0.79
CA ASP A 95 12.77 -10.83 -2.14
C ASP A 95 12.86 -12.18 -2.87
N THR A 96 12.69 -13.29 -2.15
CA THR A 96 12.69 -14.65 -2.69
C THR A 96 11.57 -14.91 -3.70
N ILE A 97 10.38 -14.34 -3.51
CA ILE A 97 9.25 -14.49 -4.46
C ILE A 97 9.47 -13.59 -5.69
N LEU A 98 10.10 -12.42 -5.50
CA LEU A 98 10.39 -11.47 -6.58
C LEU A 98 11.42 -12.00 -7.58
N ASN A 99 12.46 -12.64 -7.06
CA ASN A 99 13.48 -13.27 -7.90
C ASN A 99 12.93 -14.49 -8.66
N ALA A 100 12.03 -15.27 -8.05
CA ALA A 100 11.43 -16.44 -8.68
C ALA A 100 10.58 -16.08 -9.92
N TYR A 101 9.83 -14.98 -9.90
CA TYR A 101 9.06 -14.56 -11.09
C TYR A 101 9.98 -14.00 -12.19
N SER A 102 11.03 -13.27 -11.81
CA SER A 102 11.95 -12.63 -12.76
C SER A 102 12.75 -13.67 -13.54
N SER A 103 13.07 -14.81 -12.92
CA SER A 103 13.73 -15.94 -13.58
C SER A 103 12.82 -16.77 -14.49
N SER A 104 11.51 -16.51 -14.52
CA SER A 104 10.53 -17.31 -15.29
C SER A 104 10.08 -16.67 -16.62
N SER A 105 10.54 -15.45 -16.93
CA SER A 105 10.10 -14.67 -18.10
C SER A 105 11.16 -14.55 -19.20
N ASP A 106 11.85 -15.65 -19.54
CA ASP A 106 12.69 -15.73 -20.74
C ASP A 106 12.36 -16.98 -21.55
N SER A 107 11.42 -16.85 -22.47
CA SER A 107 11.34 -17.71 -23.65
C SER A 107 10.89 -16.87 -24.84
N HIS A 108 11.86 -16.22 -25.48
CA HIS A 108 11.75 -15.72 -26.84
C HIS A 108 11.32 -16.86 -27.77
N HIS A 109 10.09 -16.81 -28.29
CA HIS A 109 9.76 -17.50 -29.54
C HIS A 109 9.95 -16.49 -30.67
N SER A 110 10.99 -16.72 -31.47
CA SER A 110 11.23 -16.03 -32.72
C SER A 110 10.33 -16.63 -33.78
N ASP A 111 9.34 -15.88 -34.26
CA ASP A 111 8.60 -16.22 -35.47
C ASP A 111 9.55 -16.24 -36.67
N SER A 112 9.54 -17.33 -37.42
CA SER A 112 10.19 -17.45 -38.73
C SER A 112 9.11 -17.76 -39.76
N ASP A 113 8.54 -16.71 -40.34
CA ASP A 113 7.64 -16.83 -41.49
C ASP A 113 8.43 -17.35 -42.69
N SER A 114 8.11 -18.58 -43.10
CA SER A 114 8.50 -19.13 -44.41
C SER A 114 7.21 -19.41 -45.17
N ASP A 115 6.73 -18.42 -45.90
CA ASP A 115 5.62 -18.57 -46.84
C ASP A 115 6.14 -18.77 -48.27
N CYS A 116 5.46 -19.69 -48.96
CA CYS A 116 5.61 -20.15 -50.33
C CYS A 116 4.77 -19.37 -51.33
#